data_AF-A0A7G8DH20-F1
#
_entry.id   AF-A0A7G8DH20-F1
#
_cell.length_a   1.000
_cell.length_b   1.000
_cell.length_c   1.000
_cell.angle_alpha   90.00
_cell.angle_beta   90.00
_cell.angle_gamma   90.00
#
_symmetry.space_group_name_H-M   'P 1'
#
loop_
_entity.id
_entity.type
_entity.pdbx_description
1 polymer ?
#
loop_
_entity_poly.entity_id
_entity_poly.type
_entity_poly.pdbx_seq_one_letter_code
_entity_poly.pdbx_strand_id
1 'polypeptide(L)' 'MALAGKETLEAFIDYIESDSLERKHWLTRVREVGFDQVLSEYRELATRKQMPLRI' A
#
# COMPACT_ATOMS: atom_id res chain seq x y z
N MET A 1 -12.36 8.31 -15.29
CA MET A 1 -11.99 8.60 -13.89
C MET A 1 -10.75 7.79 -13.57
N ALA A 2 -9.55 8.39 -13.65
CA ALA A 2 -8.26 7.71 -13.44
C ALA A 2 -7.52 8.20 -12.18
N LEU A 3 -8.15 9.07 -11.38
CA LEU A 3 -7.55 9.74 -10.22
C LEU A 3 -7.28 8.78 -9.05
N ALA A 4 -8.20 7.86 -8.78
CA ALA A 4 -8.09 6.94 -7.64
C ALA A 4 -6.85 6.02 -7.68
N GLY A 5 -6.38 5.65 -8.88
CA GLY A 5 -5.17 4.84 -9.04
C GLY A 5 -3.90 5.63 -8.77
N LYS A 6 -3.87 6.91 -9.16
CA LYS A 6 -2.73 7.80 -8.91
C LYS A 6 -2.60 8.15 -7.42
N GLU A 7 -3.71 8.47 -6.77
CA GLU A 7 -3.73 8.81 -5.33
C GLU A 7 -3.30 7.62 -4.46
N THR A 8 -3.71 6.41 -4.83
CA THR A 8 -3.29 5.18 -4.11
C THR A 8 -1.79 4.92 -4.27
N LEU A 9 -1.24 5.21 -5.45
CA LEU A 9 0.18 5.08 -5.72
C LEU A 9 1.02 6.09 -4.93
N GLU A 10 0.61 7.35 -4.92
CA GLU A 10 1.29 8.41 -4.16
C GLU A 10 1.28 8.08 -2.66
N ALA A 11 0.12 7.67 -2.11
CA ALA A 11 0.01 7.24 -0.72
C ALA A 11 0.85 5.99 -0.39
N PHE A 12 0.94 5.04 -1.32
CA PHE A 12 1.81 3.87 -1.16
C PHE A 12 3.29 4.27 -1.10
N ILE A 13 3.73 5.17 -1.99
CA ILE A 13 5.10 5.69 -2.00
C ILE A 13 5.40 6.38 -0.67
N ASP A 14 4.56 7.32 -0.25
CA ASP A 14 4.75 8.04 1.02
C ASP A 14 4.82 7.06 2.21
N TYR A 15 3.97 6.03 2.21
CA TYR A 15 3.96 5.01 3.26
C TYR A 15 5.29 4.24 3.32
N ILE A 16 5.78 3.73 2.20
CA ILE A 16 7.07 3.01 2.17
C ILE A 16 8.27 3.94 2.34
N GLU A 17 8.12 5.25 2.13
CA GLU A 17 9.20 6.20 2.38
C GLU A 17 9.28 6.65 3.83
N SER A 18 8.16 6.63 4.55
CA SER A 18 8.08 7.00 5.96
C SER A 18 8.80 6.04 6.90
N ASP A 19 8.94 4.75 6.53
CA ASP A 19 9.56 3.74 7.37
C ASP A 19 10.46 2.78 6.56
N SER A 20 11.73 2.68 6.97
CA SER A 20 12.74 1.88 6.26
C SER A 20 12.53 0.36 6.34
N LEU A 21 11.85 -0.14 7.38
CA LEU A 21 11.50 -1.56 7.52
C LEU A 21 10.32 -1.89 6.62
N GLU A 22 9.27 -1.07 6.64
CA GLU A 22 8.13 -1.18 5.72
C GLU A 22 8.62 -1.10 4.27
N ARG A 23 9.52 -0.16 3.97
CA ARG A 23 10.15 -0.07 2.64
C ARG A 23 10.74 -1.38 2.17
N LYS A 24 11.57 -2.00 3.01
CA LYS A 24 12.26 -3.25 2.66
C LYS A 24 11.26 -4.38 2.49
N HIS A 25 10.25 -4.47 3.37
CA HIS A 25 9.19 -5.46 3.30
C HIS A 25 8.40 -5.34 1.98
N TRP A 26 7.86 -4.16 1.69
CA TRP A 26 7.04 -3.92 0.50
C TRP A 26 7.83 -4.05 -0.79
N LEU A 27 9.08 -3.58 -0.86
CA LEU A 27 9.93 -3.79 -2.04
C LEU A 27 10.27 -5.27 -2.24
N THR A 28 10.41 -6.05 -1.16
CA THR A 28 10.60 -7.50 -1.27
C THR A 28 9.34 -8.15 -1.83
N ARG A 29 8.15 -7.80 -1.32
CA ARG A 29 6.88 -8.29 -1.87
C ARG A 29 6.69 -7.93 -3.33
N VAL A 30 7.03 -6.71 -3.76
CA VAL A 30 6.95 -6.31 -5.18
C VAL A 30 7.80 -7.24 -6.05
N ARG A 31 8.97 -7.68 -5.59
CA ARG A 31 9.82 -8.63 -6.32
C ARG A 31 9.23 -10.04 -6.38
N GLU A 32 8.48 -10.46 -5.37
CA GLU A 32 7.89 -11.80 -5.30
C GLU A 32 6.60 -11.93 -6.11
N VAL A 33 5.70 -10.95 -6.01
CA VAL A 33 4.32 -11.07 -6.53
C VAL A 33 3.96 -10.02 -7.58
N GLY A 34 4.86 -9.08 -7.86
CA GLY A 34 4.63 -8.00 -8.81
C GLY A 34 3.93 -6.78 -8.20
N PHE A 35 3.97 -5.68 -8.94
CA PHE A 35 3.57 -4.37 -8.45
C PHE A 35 2.04 -4.21 -8.28
N ASP A 36 1.24 -4.67 -9.24
CA ASP A 36 -0.22 -4.59 -9.17
C ASP A 36 -0.79 -5.33 -7.96
N GLN A 37 -0.25 -6.52 -7.65
CA GLN A 37 -0.67 -7.30 -6.49
C GLN A 37 -0.34 -6.57 -5.18
N VAL A 38 0.84 -5.96 -5.08
CA VAL A 38 1.24 -5.17 -3.90
C VAL A 38 0.35 -3.94 -3.71
N LEU A 39 0.01 -3.22 -4.78
CA LEU A 39 -0.90 -2.08 -4.68
C LEU A 39 -2.30 -2.50 -4.21
N SER A 40 -2.78 -3.68 -4.63
CA SER A 40 -4.04 -4.23 -4.10
C SER A 40 -3.94 -4.55 -2.60
N GLU A 41 -2.87 -5.22 -2.17
CA GLU A 41 -2.61 -5.55 -0.76
C GLU A 41 -2.53 -4.27 0.11
N TYR A 42 -1.84 -3.23 -0.38
CA TYR A 42 -1.76 -1.94 0.30
C TYR A 42 -3.14 -1.28 0.41
N ARG A 43 -3.93 -1.30 -0.66
CA ARG A 43 -5.28 -0.72 -0.65
C ARG A 43 -6.19 -1.41 0.36
N GLU A 44 -6.10 -2.73 0.48
CA GLU A 44 -6.80 -3.48 1.53
C GLU A 44 -6.33 -3.09 2.93
N LEU A 45 -5.02 -2.98 3.13
CA LEU A 45 -4.45 -2.55 4.42
C LEU A 45 -4.93 -1.14 4.81
N ALA A 46 -4.89 -0.19 3.87
CA ALA A 46 -5.35 1.17 4.07
C ALA A 46 -6.85 1.23 4.37
N THR A 47 -7.65 0.37 3.74
CA THR A 47 -9.09 0.24 4.03
C THR A 47 -9.31 -0.31 5.44
N ARG A 48 -8.55 -1.34 5.86
CA ARG A 48 -8.62 -1.91 7.20
C ARG A 48 -8.18 -0.92 8.29
N LYS A 49 -7.14 -0.12 8.05
CA LYS A 49 -6.69 0.94 8.98
C LYS A 49 -7.72 2.06 9.14
N GLN A 50 -8.55 2.32 8.12
CA GLN A 50 -9.62 3.33 8.16
C GLN A 50 -10.91 2.82 8.80
N MET A 51 -11.11 1.50 8.92
CA MET A 51 -12.24 0.95 9.67
C MET A 51 -11.89 0.90 11.16
N PRO A 52 -12.52 1.70 12.03
CA PRO A 52 -12.45 1.45 13.45
C PRO A 52 -13.09 0.08 13.68
N LEU A 53 -12.39 -0.82 14.37
CA LEU A 53 -12.97 -2.05 14.89
C LEU A 53 -14.22 -1.68 15.69
N ARG A 54 -15.40 -1.80 15.08
CA ARG A 54 -16.68 -1.80 15.79
C ARG A 54 -16.80 -3.16 16.44
N ILE A 55 -16.25 -3.25 17.65
CA ILE A 55 -16.60 -4.29 18.63
C ILE A 55 -17.71 -3.70 19.50
#